data_AF-A0A848K7Q0-F1
#
_entry.id   AF-A0A848K7Q0-F1
#
_cell.length_a   1.000
_cell.length_b   1.000
_cell.length_c   1.000
_cell.angle_alpha   90.00
_cell.angle_beta   90.00
_cell.angle_gamma   90.00
#
_symmetry.space_group_name_H-M   'P 1'
#
loop_
_entity.id
_entity.type
_entity.pdbx_description
1 polymer ?
#
loop_
_entity_poly.entity_id
_entity_poly.type
_entity_poly.pdbx_seq_one_letter_code
_entity_poly.pdbx_strand_id
1 'polypeptide(L)'
;MKNAFKAALVGATAVVAVGMGSNSAQATPPVPTPEPGGVIRIDVAPGEWWSCVGYSLQAPFLQLVPGLYQYSLGPNPIYLHFTPGADVWVQCNGSALPIVYYGPIVKAGN
;
A
#
# COMPACT_ATOMS: atom_id res chain seq x y z
N MET A 1 19.27 -56.50 9.24
CA MET A 1 20.23 -55.64 8.52
C MET A 1 19.47 -54.44 7.98
N LYS A 2 19.18 -53.48 8.86
CA LYS A 2 18.73 -52.13 8.52
C LYS A 2 20.00 -51.31 8.44
N ASN A 3 20.30 -50.70 7.29
CA ASN A 3 21.03 -49.43 7.15
C ASN A 3 21.43 -49.17 5.69
N ALA A 4 21.34 -47.89 5.34
CA ALA A 4 21.92 -47.19 4.20
C ALA A 4 21.03 -46.98 2.97
N PHE A 5 21.19 -45.78 2.39
CA PHE A 5 20.63 -45.20 1.16
C PHE A 5 19.25 -44.52 1.35
N LYS A 6 19.06 -43.20 1.34
CA LYS A 6 19.85 -42.03 0.89
C LYS A 6 19.40 -40.83 1.73
N ALA A 7 20.26 -40.28 2.59
CA ALA A 7 20.89 -38.99 2.36
C ALA A 7 19.92 -37.90 1.87
N ALA A 8 19.16 -37.32 2.80
CA ALA A 8 18.52 -36.01 2.64
C ALA A 8 19.62 -34.95 2.65
N LEU A 9 20.20 -34.70 1.47
CA LEU A 9 21.19 -33.65 1.25
C LEU A 9 20.46 -32.41 0.73
N VAL A 10 20.21 -31.52 1.68
CA VAL A 10 20.44 -30.07 1.61
C VAL A 10 20.55 -29.51 0.19
N GLY A 11 19.54 -28.75 -0.20
CA GLY A 11 19.57 -27.90 -1.38
C GLY A 11 18.74 -26.66 -1.15
N ALA A 12 19.03 -25.91 -0.07
CA ALA A 12 18.60 -24.52 0.02
C ALA A 12 19.34 -23.75 -1.08
N THR A 13 18.75 -23.67 -2.27
CA THR A 13 19.17 -22.71 -3.30
C THR A 13 18.76 -21.32 -2.84
N ALA A 14 19.58 -20.76 -1.94
CA ALA A 14 19.66 -19.32 -1.77
C ALA A 14 20.12 -18.74 -3.11
N VAL A 15 19.16 -18.34 -3.95
CA VAL A 15 19.43 -17.51 -5.10
C VAL A 15 19.79 -16.14 -4.55
N VAL A 16 21.09 -15.92 -4.34
CA VAL A 16 21.65 -14.60 -4.07
C VAL A 16 21.62 -13.83 -5.38
N ALA A 17 20.48 -13.21 -5.66
CA ALA A 17 20.32 -12.25 -6.74
C ALA A 17 20.95 -10.92 -6.28
N VAL A 18 22.27 -10.79 -6.42
CA VAL A 18 22.92 -9.47 -6.41
C VAL A 18 22.78 -8.90 -7.81
N GLY A 19 21.72 -8.14 -8.02
CA GLY A 19 21.41 -7.51 -9.30
C GLY A 19 20.43 -6.36 -9.11
N MET A 20 20.98 -5.17 -8.86
CA MET A 20 20.34 -3.86 -9.03
C MET A 20 19.03 -3.62 -8.27
N GLY A 21 19.13 -3.06 -7.06
CA GLY A 21 18.18 -2.07 -6.50
C GLY A 21 16.68 -2.38 -6.57
N SER A 22 16.33 -3.65 -6.70
CA SER A 22 14.95 -4.12 -6.69
C SER A 22 14.58 -4.21 -5.23
N ASN A 23 14.15 -3.08 -4.67
CA ASN A 23 13.28 -3.12 -3.51
C ASN A 23 12.17 -4.08 -3.89
N SER A 24 12.17 -5.26 -3.28
CA SER A 24 11.13 -6.25 -3.45
C SER A 24 9.83 -5.53 -3.16
N ALA A 25 9.02 -5.28 -4.18
CA ALA A 25 7.68 -4.78 -4.00
C ALA A 25 6.98 -5.74 -3.03
N GLN A 26 6.80 -5.31 -1.79
CA GLN A 26 5.99 -6.00 -0.80
C GLN A 26 4.59 -5.94 -1.39
N ALA A 27 4.05 -7.04 -1.91
CA ALA A 27 2.69 -7.13 -2.45
C ALA A 27 1.60 -6.88 -1.39
N THR A 28 1.69 -5.75 -0.71
CA THR A 28 0.93 -5.26 0.43
C THR A 28 0.30 -3.98 -0.07
N PRO A 29 -1.01 -4.00 -0.37
CA PRO A 29 -1.68 -2.79 -0.82
C PRO A 29 -1.58 -1.70 0.26
N PRO A 30 -1.59 -0.41 -0.13
CA PRO A 30 -1.54 0.69 0.81
C PRO A 30 -2.75 0.65 1.74
N VAL A 31 -2.51 0.78 3.05
CA VAL A 31 -3.57 0.67 4.07
C VAL A 31 -4.02 2.08 4.48
N PRO A 32 -5.28 2.47 4.22
CA PRO A 32 -5.81 3.74 4.69
C PRO A 32 -6.10 3.68 6.20
N THR A 33 -5.48 4.58 6.95
CA THR A 33 -5.60 4.70 8.41
C THR A 33 -6.18 6.07 8.78
N PRO A 34 -7.30 6.13 9.51
CA PRO A 34 -7.83 7.39 10.01
C PRO A 34 -6.89 8.09 10.99
N GLU A 35 -6.75 9.41 10.84
CA GLU A 35 -6.01 10.28 11.75
C GLU A 35 -6.85 11.49 12.17
N PRO A 36 -6.64 12.07 13.37
CA PRO A 36 -7.43 13.19 13.85
C PRO A 36 -7.46 14.38 12.89
N GLY A 37 -8.57 15.12 12.89
CA GLY A 37 -8.69 16.37 12.11
C GLY A 37 -9.00 16.17 10.63
N GLY A 38 -9.74 15.11 10.28
CA GLY A 38 -10.16 14.85 8.90
C GLY A 38 -9.08 14.23 8.02
N VAL A 39 -8.05 13.64 8.63
CA VAL A 39 -6.91 13.08 7.92
C VAL A 39 -7.08 11.57 7.72
N ILE A 40 -6.66 11.09 6.56
CA ILE A 40 -6.43 9.66 6.30
C ILE A 40 -4.98 9.52 5.87
N ARG A 41 -4.18 8.81 6.67
CA ARG A 41 -2.81 8.45 6.33
C ARG A 41 -2.81 7.12 5.59
N ILE A 42 -2.15 7.09 4.45
CA ILE A 42 -1.91 5.88 3.69
C ILE A 42 -0.43 5.54 3.80
N ASP A 43 -0.17 4.39 4.39
CA ASP A 43 1.17 3.84 4.48
C ASP A 43 1.60 3.21 3.15
N VAL A 44 2.78 3.61 2.69
CA VAL A 44 3.38 3.14 1.43
C VAL A 44 4.61 2.32 1.77
N ALA A 45 4.68 1.08 1.28
CA ALA A 45 5.81 0.21 1.58
C ALA A 45 7.12 0.75 0.95
N PRO A 46 8.28 0.59 1.62
CA PRO A 46 9.56 1.07 1.11
C PRO A 46 9.86 0.56 -0.31
N GLY A 47 10.25 1.48 -1.19
CA GLY A 47 10.66 1.14 -2.56
C GLY A 47 9.51 0.94 -3.55
N GLU A 48 8.27 1.22 -3.15
CA GLU A 48 7.10 1.17 -4.02
C GLU A 48 6.59 2.57 -4.35
N TRP A 49 6.17 2.75 -5.60
CA TRP A 49 5.49 3.96 -6.03
C TRP A 49 3.99 3.74 -5.98
N TRP A 50 3.28 4.63 -5.31
CA TRP A 50 1.82 4.58 -5.22
C TRP A 50 1.21 5.96 -5.40
N SER A 51 0.11 6.03 -6.13
CA SER A 51 -0.77 7.19 -6.26
C SER A 51 -2.15 6.81 -5.74
N CYS A 52 -2.54 7.40 -4.62
CA CYS A 52 -3.84 7.15 -3.99
C CYS A 52 -4.75 8.37 -4.10
N VAL A 53 -6.03 8.12 -4.32
CA VAL A 53 -7.08 9.12 -4.44
C VAL A 53 -8.26 8.68 -3.57
N GLY A 54 -8.68 9.56 -2.67
CA GLY A 54 -9.89 9.43 -1.89
C GLY A 54 -11.06 10.13 -2.57
N TYR A 55 -12.23 9.51 -2.49
CA TYR A 55 -13.50 10.01 -2.99
C TYR A 55 -14.49 10.07 -1.82
N SER A 56 -15.09 11.24 -1.59
CA SER A 56 -16.21 11.38 -0.65
C SER A 56 -17.39 12.06 -1.33
N LEU A 57 -18.59 11.51 -1.12
CA LEU A 57 -19.86 12.07 -1.59
C LEU A 57 -20.55 12.94 -0.53
N GLN A 58 -19.91 13.16 0.61
CA GLN A 58 -20.51 13.90 1.72
C GLN A 58 -20.30 15.41 1.58
N ALA A 59 -21.19 16.18 2.22
CA ALA A 59 -21.11 17.62 2.23
C ALA A 59 -19.72 18.13 2.70
N PRO A 60 -19.19 19.23 2.15
CA PRO A 60 -19.91 20.19 1.33
C PRO A 60 -20.03 19.86 -0.17
N PHE A 61 -19.26 18.94 -0.77
CA PHE A 61 -19.33 18.56 -2.20
C PHE A 61 -18.61 17.22 -2.45
N LEU A 62 -18.63 16.69 -3.70
CA LEU A 62 -17.71 15.61 -4.09
C LEU A 62 -16.26 16.06 -3.83
N GLN A 63 -15.61 15.47 -2.82
CA GLN A 63 -14.22 15.74 -2.49
C GLN A 63 -13.34 14.66 -3.15
N LEU A 64 -12.32 15.11 -3.87
CA LEU A 64 -11.29 14.27 -4.50
C LEU A 64 -9.93 14.67 -3.94
N VAL A 65 -9.28 13.81 -3.16
CA VAL A 65 -8.07 14.18 -2.43
C VAL A 65 -7.03 13.05 -2.38
N PRO A 66 -5.74 13.33 -2.65
CA PRO A 66 -5.24 14.50 -3.38
C PRO A 66 -5.78 14.53 -4.82
N GLY A 67 -5.38 15.53 -5.59
CA GLY A 67 -5.60 15.53 -7.03
C GLY A 67 -5.06 14.27 -7.71
N LEU A 68 -5.59 13.93 -8.88
CA LEU A 68 -5.18 12.75 -9.65
C LEU A 68 -3.65 12.78 -9.92
N TYR A 69 -3.02 11.59 -9.90
CA TYR A 69 -1.61 11.37 -10.26
C TYR A 69 -0.55 11.93 -9.28
N GLN A 70 -0.86 11.99 -7.99
CA GLN A 70 0.15 12.27 -6.97
C GLN A 70 0.83 10.97 -6.50
N TYR A 71 1.97 10.65 -7.10
CA TYR A 71 2.77 9.50 -6.70
C TYR A 71 3.68 9.81 -5.51
N SER A 72 3.72 8.90 -4.55
CA SER A 72 4.68 8.88 -3.44
C SER A 72 5.55 7.63 -3.54
N LEU A 73 6.85 7.79 -3.27
CA LEU A 73 7.77 6.68 -3.05
C LEU A 73 7.79 6.36 -1.55
N GLY A 74 7.40 5.13 -1.22
CA GLY A 74 7.49 4.64 0.15
C GLY A 74 8.94 4.68 0.68
N PRO A 75 9.15 4.90 1.99
CA PRO A 75 8.15 4.84 3.07
C PRO A 75 7.40 6.16 3.32
N ASN A 76 7.47 7.13 2.41
CA ASN A 76 6.76 8.40 2.61
C ASN A 76 5.23 8.18 2.50
N PRO A 77 4.47 8.44 3.58
CA PRO A 77 3.03 8.25 3.57
C PRO A 77 2.34 9.28 2.66
N ILE A 78 1.14 8.93 2.20
CA ILE A 78 0.24 9.85 1.49
C ILE A 78 -0.82 10.28 2.49
N TYR A 79 -1.08 11.59 2.58
CA TYR A 79 -2.12 12.15 3.43
C TYR A 79 -3.29 12.63 2.58
N LEU A 80 -4.49 12.18 2.91
CA LEU A 80 -5.72 12.69 2.34
C LEU A 80 -6.44 13.52 3.40
N HIS A 81 -6.89 14.72 3.02
CA HIS A 81 -7.57 15.65 3.91
C HIS A 81 -9.02 15.83 3.47
N PHE A 82 -9.95 15.44 4.33
CA PHE A 82 -11.39 15.54 4.11
C PHE A 82 -12.06 16.29 5.27
N THR A 83 -13.36 16.55 5.15
CA THR A 83 -14.16 16.96 6.31
C THR A 83 -14.05 15.90 7.42
N PRO A 84 -13.80 16.28 8.70
CA PRO A 84 -13.77 15.32 9.80
C PRO A 84 -15.05 14.47 9.87
N GLY A 85 -14.88 13.15 10.05
CA GLY A 85 -15.98 12.19 10.07
C GLY A 85 -16.51 11.76 8.70
N ALA A 86 -15.93 12.27 7.61
CA ALA A 86 -16.40 11.96 6.27
C ALA A 86 -16.18 10.49 5.88
N ASP A 87 -17.12 9.89 5.15
CA ASP A 87 -16.94 8.58 4.50
C ASP A 87 -16.13 8.74 3.22
N VAL A 88 -14.98 8.08 3.16
CA VAL A 88 -14.02 8.18 2.06
C VAL A 88 -13.75 6.80 1.47
N TRP A 89 -13.96 6.64 0.17
CA TRP A 89 -13.52 5.49 -0.58
C TRP A 89 -12.15 5.77 -1.19
N VAL A 90 -11.19 4.85 -1.04
CA VAL A 90 -9.80 5.05 -1.50
C VAL A 90 -9.48 4.11 -2.64
N GLN A 91 -8.95 4.67 -3.73
CA GLN A 91 -8.35 3.93 -4.84
C GLN A 91 -6.85 4.25 -4.90
N CYS A 92 -6.02 3.23 -5.05
CA CYS A 92 -4.58 3.38 -5.21
C CYS A 92 -4.09 2.68 -6.48
N ASN A 93 -3.17 3.31 -7.21
CA ASN A 93 -2.47 2.71 -8.34
C ASN A 93 -0.96 2.75 -8.07
N GLY A 94 -0.25 1.66 -8.29
CA GLY A 94 1.17 1.59 -7.93
C GLY A 94 2.01 0.62 -8.74
N SER A 95 3.27 0.47 -8.32
CA SER A 95 4.26 -0.40 -8.97
C SER A 95 4.26 -1.84 -8.44
N ALA A 96 3.57 -2.09 -7.32
CA ALA A 96 3.48 -3.40 -6.68
C ALA A 96 2.17 -4.11 -7.03
N LEU A 97 2.08 -5.41 -6.72
CA LEU A 97 0.83 -6.15 -6.89
C LEU A 97 -0.06 -6.02 -5.63
N PRO A 98 -1.37 -5.78 -5.79
CA PRO A 98 -2.06 -5.52 -7.05
C PRO A 98 -1.75 -4.10 -7.57
N ILE A 99 -1.54 -3.95 -8.89
CA ILE A 99 -1.22 -2.65 -9.52
C ILE A 99 -2.31 -1.61 -9.24
N VAL A 100 -3.55 -2.07 -9.14
CA VAL A 100 -4.71 -1.26 -8.76
C VAL A 100 -5.31 -1.88 -7.50
N TYR A 101 -5.44 -1.06 -6.47
CA TYR A 101 -6.08 -1.42 -5.21
C TYR A 101 -7.32 -0.56 -4.99
N TYR A 102 -8.42 -1.23 -4.67
CA TYR A 102 -9.65 -0.59 -4.23
C TYR A 102 -9.84 -0.92 -2.75
N GLY A 103 -9.74 0.10 -1.91
CA GLY A 103 -9.85 -0.02 -0.47
C GLY A 103 -11.30 -0.05 0.03
N PRO A 104 -11.50 -0.38 1.32
CA PRO A 104 -12.79 -0.19 1.97
C PRO A 104 -13.13 1.31 2.07
N ILE A 105 -14.38 1.62 2.40
CA ILE A 105 -14.75 2.95 2.85
C ILE A 105 -14.21 3.14 4.27
N VAL A 106 -13.45 4.21 4.49
CA VAL A 106 -12.91 4.60 5.79
C VAL A 106 -13.46 5.95 6.23
N LYS A 107 -13.48 6.18 7.53
CA LYS A 107 -13.79 7.49 8.10
C LYS A 107 -12.55 8.37 8.09
N ALA A 108 -12.67 9.60 7.60
CA ALA A 108 -11.71 10.65 7.92
C ALA A 108 -11.79 10.90 9.43
N GLY A 109 -10.65 10.92 10.14
CA GLY A 109 -10.68 10.96 11.60
C GLY A 109 -11.43 12.19 12.13
N ASN A 110 -12.11 12.01 13.26
CA ASN A 110 -12.85 13.07 13.95
C ASN A 110 -11.92 14.04 14.67
#